data_AF-A0A0C4DTS7-F1
#
_entry.id   AF-A0A0C4DTS7-F1
#
_cell.length_a   1.000
_cell.length_b   1.000
_cell.length_c   1.000
_cell.angle_alpha   90.00
_cell.angle_beta   90.00
_cell.angle_gamma   90.00
#
_symmetry.space_group_name_H-M   'P 1'
#
loop_
_entity.id
_entity.type
_entity.pdbx_description
1 polymer ?
#
loop_
_entity_poly.entity_id
_entity_poly.type
_entity_poly.pdbx_seq_one_letter_code
_entity_poly.pdbx_strand_id
1 'polypeptide(L)'
;MATAAIMRRLPFAESTTTLQAATYLLGISLFSISFLVFLNSSVSFVITDLIGVKHGVGDIVGTLGFVDELVALVACPLWGLASDRLGVRNVAVLGYSVIALSLVLFVQATNVYPQLLLARVLFAIGATAA
;
A
#
# COMPACT_ATOMS: atom_id res chain seq x y z
N MET A 1 18.00 27.55 2.85
CA MET A 1 19.40 27.05 2.90
C MET A 1 19.52 25.65 3.51
N ALA A 2 18.79 25.30 4.58
CA ALA A 2 18.89 23.97 5.21
C ALA A 2 18.44 22.78 4.32
N THR A 3 17.41 22.94 3.51
CA THR A 3 16.89 21.89 2.60
C THR A 3 17.90 21.45 1.54
N ALA A 4 18.66 22.40 0.96
CA ALA A 4 19.67 22.11 -0.05
C ALA A 4 20.88 21.33 0.52
N ALA A 5 21.22 21.55 1.79
CA ALA A 5 22.33 20.86 2.45
C ALA A 5 22.01 19.39 2.76
N ILE A 6 20.76 19.10 3.13
CA ILE A 6 20.29 17.72 3.38
C ILE A 6 20.17 16.95 2.07
N MET A 7 19.60 17.59 1.02
CA MET A 7 19.42 16.94 -0.28
C MET A 7 20.76 16.59 -0.97
N ARG A 8 21.83 17.38 -0.74
CA ARG A 8 23.19 17.08 -1.22
C ARG A 8 23.85 15.87 -0.53
N ARG A 9 23.34 15.43 0.62
CA ARG A 9 23.84 14.23 1.33
C ARG A 9 23.11 12.96 0.93
N LEU A 10 21.97 13.09 0.23
CA LEU A 10 21.18 11.97 -0.24
C LEU A 10 21.65 11.56 -1.64
N PRO A 11 21.63 10.26 -1.98
CA PRO A 11 22.13 9.73 -3.25
C PRO A 11 21.14 9.99 -4.40
N PHE A 12 20.74 11.24 -4.62
CA PHE A 12 19.92 11.64 -5.76
C PHE A 12 20.81 12.05 -6.95
N ALA A 13 20.38 11.71 -8.16
CA ALA A 13 21.04 12.18 -9.37
C ALA A 13 21.06 13.72 -9.44
N GLU A 14 22.13 14.31 -9.96
CA GLU A 14 22.32 15.78 -10.03
C GLU A 14 21.21 16.51 -10.80
N SER A 15 20.50 15.81 -11.69
CA SER A 15 19.35 16.33 -12.44
C SER A 15 18.05 16.39 -11.63
N THR A 16 18.01 15.81 -10.43
CA THR A 16 16.80 15.73 -9.61
C THR A 16 16.54 17.05 -8.90
N THR A 17 15.38 17.64 -9.13
CA THR A 17 14.97 18.85 -8.43
C THR A 17 14.57 18.55 -6.98
N THR A 18 14.74 19.53 -6.08
CA THR A 18 14.32 19.42 -4.67
C THR A 18 12.85 19.02 -4.52
N LEU A 19 11.99 19.48 -5.44
CA LEU A 19 10.57 19.15 -5.43
C LEU A 19 10.34 17.66 -5.77
N GLN A 20 11.01 17.12 -6.80
CA GLN A 20 10.91 15.71 -7.17
C GLN A 20 11.39 14.80 -6.02
N ALA A 21 12.51 15.13 -5.40
CA ALA A 21 13.03 14.39 -4.26
C ALA A 21 12.08 14.46 -3.05
N ALA A 22 11.51 15.64 -2.75
CA ALA A 22 10.54 15.79 -1.67
C ALA A 22 9.25 15.01 -1.95
N THR A 23 8.70 15.08 -3.16
CA THR A 23 7.50 14.32 -3.55
C THR A 23 7.75 12.82 -3.50
N TYR A 24 8.93 12.35 -3.90
CA TYR A 24 9.26 10.93 -3.80
C TYR A 24 9.33 10.47 -2.33
N LEU A 25 10.10 11.17 -1.48
CA LEU A 25 10.28 10.76 -0.09
C LEU A 25 9.03 10.96 0.77
N LEU A 26 8.45 12.16 0.73
CA LEU A 26 7.33 12.54 1.59
C LEU A 26 5.97 12.18 0.98
N GLY A 27 5.88 12.11 -0.35
CA GLY A 27 4.64 11.80 -1.06
C GLY A 27 4.48 10.31 -1.34
N ILE A 28 5.52 9.65 -1.88
CA ILE A 28 5.43 8.23 -2.24
C ILE A 28 5.87 7.37 -1.05
N SER A 29 7.14 7.43 -0.64
CA SER A 29 7.65 6.49 0.35
C SER A 29 6.94 6.57 1.71
N LEU A 30 6.75 7.78 2.22
CA LEU A 30 6.09 7.98 3.52
C LEU A 30 4.64 7.47 3.51
N PHE A 31 3.85 7.80 2.49
CA PHE A 31 2.44 7.39 2.45
C PHE A 31 2.29 5.91 2.13
N SER A 32 3.07 5.33 1.22
CA SER A 32 3.06 3.89 0.92
C SER A 32 3.26 3.08 2.21
N ILE A 33 4.32 3.39 2.97
CA ILE A 33 4.62 2.70 4.23
C ILE A 33 3.51 2.97 5.26
N SER A 34 3.04 4.21 5.38
CA SER A 34 2.00 4.57 6.35
C SER A 34 0.70 3.81 6.10
N PHE A 35 0.24 3.70 4.85
CA PHE A 35 -0.97 2.96 4.51
C PHE A 35 -0.79 1.45 4.74
N LEU A 36 0.37 0.90 4.35
CA LEU A 36 0.68 -0.52 4.55
C LEU A 36 0.64 -0.89 6.04
N VAL A 37 1.29 -0.08 6.89
CA VAL A 37 1.31 -0.30 8.34
C VAL A 37 -0.08 -0.06 8.95
N PHE A 38 -0.80 0.96 8.50
CA PHE A 38 -2.16 1.25 8.98
C PHE A 38 -3.10 0.07 8.74
N LEU A 39 -3.13 -0.48 7.53
CA LEU A 39 -4.05 -1.59 7.24
C LEU A 39 -3.65 -2.83 8.05
N ASN A 40 -2.37 -3.19 8.09
CA ASN A 40 -1.91 -4.36 8.86
C ASN A 40 -2.16 -4.24 10.37
N SER A 41 -2.03 -3.05 10.94
CA SER A 41 -2.30 -2.83 12.37
C SER A 41 -3.80 -2.70 12.70
N SER A 42 -4.63 -2.25 11.76
CA SER A 42 -6.06 -2.04 11.99
C SER A 42 -6.94 -3.27 11.74
N VAL A 43 -6.50 -4.26 10.96
CA VAL A 43 -7.31 -5.46 10.62
C VAL A 43 -7.82 -6.19 11.85
N SER A 44 -6.99 -6.39 12.87
CA SER A 44 -7.43 -7.06 14.10
C SER A 44 -8.58 -6.31 14.77
N PHE A 45 -8.51 -4.97 14.83
CA PHE A 45 -9.58 -4.14 15.38
C PHE A 45 -10.85 -4.18 14.52
N VAL A 46 -10.72 -4.17 13.19
CA VAL A 46 -11.88 -4.30 12.30
C VAL A 46 -12.58 -5.64 12.50
N ILE A 47 -11.82 -6.73 12.62
CA ILE A 47 -12.40 -8.06 12.84
C ILE A 47 -13.10 -8.15 14.20
N THR A 48 -12.49 -7.62 15.27
CA THR A 48 -13.05 -7.73 16.63
C THR A 48 -14.19 -6.75 16.89
N ASP A 49 -14.03 -5.50 16.46
CA ASP A 49 -14.88 -4.39 16.90
C ASP A 49 -15.93 -4.03 15.84
N LEU A 50 -15.63 -4.19 14.55
CA LEU A 50 -16.60 -3.94 13.48
C LEU A 50 -17.40 -5.19 13.12
N ILE A 51 -16.73 -6.35 12.98
CA ILE A 51 -17.37 -7.61 12.56
C ILE A 51 -17.83 -8.45 13.77
N GLY A 52 -17.24 -8.23 14.96
CA GLY A 52 -17.66 -8.89 16.20
C GLY A 52 -17.07 -10.28 16.41
N VAL A 53 -16.04 -10.68 15.67
CA VAL A 53 -15.40 -12.00 15.81
C VAL A 53 -14.37 -11.95 16.94
N LYS A 54 -14.63 -12.70 18.02
CA LYS A 54 -13.75 -12.72 19.21
C LYS A 54 -12.87 -13.96 19.36
N HIS A 55 -13.08 -14.99 18.56
CA HIS A 55 -12.33 -16.25 18.62
C HIS A 55 -11.64 -16.51 17.27
N GLY A 56 -10.40 -17.02 17.28
CA GLY A 56 -9.67 -17.33 16.05
C GLY A 56 -9.23 -16.12 15.24
N VAL A 57 -9.18 -14.92 15.83
CA VAL A 57 -8.78 -13.68 15.13
C VAL A 57 -7.38 -13.80 14.54
N GLY A 58 -6.45 -14.44 15.26
CA GLY A 58 -5.08 -14.68 14.78
C GLY A 58 -5.05 -15.50 13.48
N ASP A 59 -5.83 -16.58 13.40
CA ASP A 59 -5.90 -17.44 12.22
C ASP A 59 -6.51 -16.69 11.02
N ILE A 60 -7.52 -15.86 11.26
CA ILE A 60 -8.14 -15.02 10.24
C ILE A 60 -7.13 -13.97 9.73
N VAL A 61 -6.52 -13.20 10.64
CA VAL A 61 -5.52 -12.18 10.29
C VAL A 61 -4.35 -12.82 9.55
N GLY A 62 -3.88 -13.97 10.01
CA GLY A 62 -2.81 -14.74 9.39
C GLY A 62 -3.18 -15.21 7.98
N THR A 63 -4.39 -15.73 7.78
CA THR A 63 -4.88 -16.15 6.46
C THR A 63 -5.03 -14.95 5.52
N LEU A 64 -5.59 -13.84 5.99
CA LEU A 64 -5.72 -12.61 5.21
C LEU A 64 -4.35 -12.04 4.80
N GLY A 65 -3.39 -12.04 5.72
CA GLY A 65 -2.01 -11.63 5.43
C GLY A 65 -1.31 -12.58 4.47
N PHE A 66 -1.51 -13.89 4.62
CA PHE A 66 -0.96 -14.88 3.69
C PHE A 66 -1.47 -14.67 2.25
N VAL A 67 -2.76 -14.39 2.08
CA VAL A 67 -3.31 -14.07 0.76
C VAL A 67 -2.71 -12.76 0.23
N ASP A 68 -2.49 -11.76 1.07
CA ASP A 68 -1.83 -10.49 0.71
C ASP A 68 -0.46 -10.75 0.08
N GLU A 69 0.36 -11.59 0.71
CA GLU A 69 1.70 -11.96 0.22
C GLU A 69 1.65 -12.76 -1.09
N LEU A 70 0.70 -13.69 -1.24
CA LEU A 70 0.52 -14.44 -2.49
C LEU A 70 0.15 -13.52 -3.65
N VAL A 71 -0.76 -12.58 -3.41
CA VAL A 71 -1.15 -11.59 -4.41
C VAL A 71 0.02 -10.68 -4.73
N ALA A 72 0.77 -10.22 -3.73
CA ALA A 72 1.93 -9.38 -3.91
C ALA A 72 3.02 -10.05 -4.77
N LEU A 73 3.27 -11.34 -4.54
CA LEU A 73 4.23 -12.14 -5.29
C LEU A 73 3.91 -12.17 -6.79
N VAL A 74 2.63 -12.22 -7.16
CA VAL A 74 2.18 -12.21 -8.57
C VAL A 74 2.06 -10.79 -9.12
N ALA A 75 1.56 -9.85 -8.33
CA ALA A 75 1.30 -8.48 -8.78
C ALA A 75 2.59 -7.68 -9.01
N CYS A 76 3.60 -7.86 -8.17
CA CYS A 76 4.88 -7.14 -8.28
C CYS A 76 5.55 -7.28 -9.66
N PRO A 77 5.79 -8.50 -10.20
CA PRO A 77 6.37 -8.63 -11.56
C PRO A 77 5.45 -8.08 -12.64
N LEU A 78 4.12 -8.18 -12.49
CA LEU A 78 3.17 -7.61 -13.46
C LEU A 78 3.27 -6.08 -13.51
N TRP A 79 3.35 -5.43 -12.35
CA TRP A 79 3.55 -3.98 -12.28
C TRP A 79 4.92 -3.56 -12.78
N GLY A 80 5.96 -4.37 -12.54
CA GLY A 80 7.28 -4.16 -13.14
C GLY A 80 7.22 -4.12 -14.67
N LEU A 81 6.62 -5.13 -15.29
CA LEU A 81 6.43 -5.20 -16.74
C LEU A 81 5.53 -4.07 -17.27
N ALA A 82 4.50 -3.68 -16.52
CA ALA A 82 3.62 -2.57 -16.87
C ALA A 82 4.37 -1.23 -16.81
N SER A 83 5.25 -1.06 -15.83
CA SER A 83 6.07 0.14 -15.62
C SER A 83 7.04 0.39 -16.77
N ASP A 84 7.58 -0.68 -17.37
CA ASP A 84 8.46 -0.56 -18.55
C ASP A 84 7.75 0.10 -19.74
N ARG A 85 6.42 -0.02 -19.84
CA ARG A 85 5.62 0.52 -20.95
C ARG A 85 4.90 1.82 -20.60
N LEU A 86 4.34 1.90 -19.39
CA LEU A 86 3.50 3.03 -18.93
C LEU A 86 4.29 4.10 -18.16
N GLY A 87 5.52 3.76 -17.74
CA GLY A 87 6.37 4.57 -16.88
C GLY A 87 6.00 4.46 -15.41
N VAL A 88 7.02 4.50 -14.55
CA VAL A 88 6.93 4.39 -13.08
C VAL A 88 5.92 5.37 -12.46
N ARG A 89 5.84 6.60 -12.98
CA ARG A 89 4.94 7.63 -12.45
C ARG A 89 3.47 7.24 -12.59
N ASN A 90 3.08 6.75 -13.76
CA ASN A 90 1.69 6.43 -14.03
C ASN A 90 1.27 5.17 -13.27
N VAL A 91 2.17 4.19 -13.17
CA VAL A 91 1.95 2.98 -12.35
C VAL A 91 1.76 3.34 -10.88
N ALA A 92 2.61 4.20 -10.32
CA ALA A 92 2.46 4.65 -8.94
C ALA A 92 1.12 5.37 -8.70
N VAL A 93 0.70 6.26 -9.60
CA VAL A 93 -0.60 6.96 -9.48
C VAL A 93 -1.79 5.98 -9.54
N LEU A 94 -1.72 4.98 -10.42
CA LEU A 94 -2.72 3.91 -10.47
C LEU A 94 -2.73 3.09 -9.17
N GLY A 95 -1.55 2.72 -8.66
CA GLY A 95 -1.38 2.03 -7.39
C GLY A 95 -2.06 2.78 -6.24
N TYR A 96 -1.77 4.08 -6.10
CA TYR A 96 -2.41 4.93 -5.10
C TYR A 96 -3.92 5.06 -5.26
N SER A 97 -4.41 5.11 -6.50
CA SER A 97 -5.85 5.15 -6.77
C SER A 97 -6.54 3.86 -6.30
N VAL A 98 -5.90 2.71 -6.52
CA VAL A 98 -6.36 1.40 -6.04
C VAL A 98 -6.30 1.31 -4.52
N ILE A 99 -5.21 1.77 -3.88
CA ILE A 99 -5.08 1.84 -2.42
C ILE A 99 -6.21 2.68 -1.81
N ALA A 100 -6.47 3.87 -2.37
CA ALA A 100 -7.52 4.76 -1.88
C ALA A 100 -8.90 4.09 -1.94
N LEU A 101 -9.25 3.47 -3.07
CA LEU A 101 -10.49 2.72 -3.22
C LEU A 101 -10.57 1.56 -2.22
N SER A 102 -9.47 0.83 -2.05
CA SER A 102 -9.38 -0.27 -1.11
C SER A 102 -9.63 0.16 0.33
N LEU A 103 -9.08 1.30 0.76
CA LEU A 103 -9.30 1.83 2.12
C LEU A 103 -10.76 2.23 2.34
N VAL A 104 -11.42 2.80 1.33
CA VAL A 104 -12.86 3.11 1.37
C VAL A 104 -13.70 1.84 1.51
N LEU A 105 -13.35 0.77 0.79
CA LEU A 105 -14.03 -0.52 0.88
C LEU A 105 -13.76 -1.24 2.21
N PHE A 106 -12.54 -1.11 2.74
CA PHE A 106 -12.09 -1.75 3.96
C PHE A 106 -12.94 -1.34 5.18
N VAL A 107 -13.26 -0.05 5.31
CA VAL A 107 -14.09 0.47 6.41
C VAL A 107 -15.57 0.11 6.26
N GLN A 108 -16.03 -0.21 5.03
CA GLN A 108 -17.41 -0.62 4.74
C GLN A 108 -17.64 -2.12 4.85
N ALA A 109 -16.58 -2.92 5.06
CA ALA A 109 -16.69 -4.37 5.12
C ALA A 109 -17.47 -4.83 6.37
N THR A 110 -18.56 -5.56 6.16
CA THR A 110 -19.39 -6.12 7.24
C THR A 110 -19.12 -7.61 7.48
N ASN A 111 -18.39 -8.26 6.58
CA ASN A 111 -18.07 -9.68 6.65
C ASN A 111 -16.58 -9.91 6.37
N VAL A 112 -15.97 -10.87 7.10
CA VAL A 112 -14.57 -11.27 6.88
C VAL A 112 -14.38 -11.82 5.47
N TYR A 113 -15.23 -12.77 5.10
CA TYR A 113 -15.29 -13.34 3.76
C TYR A 113 -16.66 -13.03 3.16
N PRO A 114 -16.77 -12.47 1.95
CA PRO A 114 -15.70 -12.16 1.00
C PRO A 114 -15.17 -10.71 1.06
N GLN A 115 -15.85 -9.80 1.76
CA GLN A 115 -15.65 -8.35 1.61
C GLN A 115 -14.30 -7.86 2.13
N LEU A 116 -13.95 -8.21 3.37
CA LEU A 116 -12.66 -7.80 3.96
C LEU A 116 -11.47 -8.41 3.19
N LEU A 117 -11.59 -9.67 2.80
CA LEU A 117 -10.62 -10.34 1.93
C LEU A 117 -10.44 -9.59 0.61
N LEU A 118 -11.53 -9.25 -0.09
CA LEU A 118 -11.46 -8.54 -1.36
C LEU A 118 -10.83 -7.16 -1.21
N ALA A 119 -11.18 -6.43 -0.15
CA ALA A 119 -10.55 -5.16 0.18
C ALA A 119 -9.04 -5.36 0.36
N ARG A 120 -8.59 -6.36 1.13
CA ARG A 120 -7.16 -6.65 1.29
C ARG A 120 -6.46 -7.01 -0.02
N VAL A 121 -7.07 -7.85 -0.86
CA VAL A 121 -6.50 -8.21 -2.17
C VAL A 121 -6.33 -6.97 -3.05
N LEU A 122 -7.33 -6.09 -3.10
CA LEU A 122 -7.22 -4.82 -3.81
C LEU A 122 -6.10 -3.95 -3.25
N PHE A 123 -5.98 -3.88 -1.92
CA PHE A 123 -4.88 -3.16 -1.26
C PHE A 123 -3.52 -3.71 -1.70
N ALA A 124 -3.30 -5.04 -1.65
CA ALA A 124 -2.05 -5.68 -2.06
C ALA A 124 -1.67 -5.33 -3.50
N ILE A 125 -2.65 -5.38 -4.41
CA ILE A 125 -2.44 -5.03 -5.82
C ILE A 125 -2.01 -3.57 -5.96
N GLY A 126 -2.64 -2.65 -5.23
CA GLY A 126 -2.27 -1.24 -5.26
C GLY A 126 -0.92 -0.96 -4.58
N ALA A 127 -0.66 -1.58 -3.44
CA ALA A 127 0.55 -1.41 -2.64
C ALA A 127 1.81 -1.94 -3.36
N THR A 128 1.69 -3.01 -4.15
CA THR A 128 2.81 -3.51 -4.95
C THR A 128 3.12 -2.68 -6.20
N ALA A 129 2.24 -1.75 -6.57
CA ALA A 129 2.47 -0.81 -7.67
C ALA A 129 3.13 0.51 -7.21
N ALA A 130 3.07 0.83 -5.91
CA ALA A 130 3.36 2.15 -5.36
C ALA A 130 4.63 2.16 -4.49
#